data_AF-A0A540X733-F1
#
_entry.id   AF-A0A540X733-F1
#
_cell.length_a   1.000
_cell.length_b   1.000
_cell.length_c   1.000
_cell.angle_alpha   90.00
_cell.angle_beta   90.00
_cell.angle_gamma   90.00
#
_symmetry.space_group_name_H-M   'P 1'
#
loop_
_entity.id
_entity.type
_entity.pdbx_description
1 polymer ?
#
loop_
_entity_poly.entity_id
_entity_poly.type
_entity_poly.pdbx_seq_one_letter_code
_entity_poly.pdbx_strand_id
1 'polypeptide(L)'
;MGRIYTGLVLAALWGAGCGDTTEPVATEPIERHVDGSRLKARVLSTSDGLRWFKQLYDSQFQTPCTWQKAAPDGAYYCVASDTGNITDAEDSRLQGYTDANCSIPLAHFSSPPGPNTLISKTDGTCGGLQRFHSVGEVWGESYFQRDYNGDCIREVMFASELYRVGPEVAASDYLVRGVLQEKQSGRGIKAYTIKGEDGSESFQSLQDTTRDTECTVRLARDGTLRCLPSGESTGASASASVDPACTEPAFATTSYLFCTAPRFAVYANPEETCPSGLHVVAVGEEVSQVYGSLGENNPGCQPRPPQPRYVRYYRAGAELPARNWVEAKEVDLKTHGRLTVRGVELGGAVKVPTQIVDTQLETRCTFRSDPAGTLRCYPSQHLINLEPGYFADAACTTPVSHVYPESCTVGAYAVYIDESQGFPGKNRAFHLGPKHEGPVYGRNLAGQCLTWRFTPSEPLYVVGAELDVTSLVQGTDSME
;
A
#
# COMPACT_ATOMS: atom_id res chain seq x y z
N MET A 1 84.07 16.39 29.06
CA MET A 1 82.99 16.85 29.97
C MET A 1 81.67 16.60 29.29
N GLY A 2 81.07 15.45 29.58
CA GLY A 2 79.76 15.04 29.07
C GLY A 2 78.85 14.60 30.21
N ARG A 3 77.56 14.45 29.89
CA ARG A 3 76.36 13.99 30.65
C ARG A 3 75.22 15.01 30.36
N ILE A 4 73.95 14.69 30.05
CA ILE A 4 72.98 13.79 30.72
C ILE A 4 71.79 13.40 29.79
N TYR A 5 71.59 12.08 29.66
CA TYR A 5 70.37 11.23 29.68
C TYR A 5 69.21 11.33 28.67
N THR A 6 69.28 10.39 27.73
CA THR A 6 68.23 9.45 27.30
C THR A 6 67.67 8.61 28.47
N GLY A 7 66.36 8.36 28.50
CA GLY A 7 65.71 7.36 29.36
C GLY A 7 64.17 7.44 29.29
N LEU A 8 63.53 6.75 28.35
CA LEU A 8 62.88 5.45 28.55
C LEU A 8 61.50 5.55 29.23
N VAL A 9 60.44 5.73 28.42
CA VAL A 9 59.08 5.29 28.75
C VAL A 9 58.58 4.44 27.58
N LEU A 10 58.67 3.13 27.78
CA LEU A 10 58.20 2.09 26.89
C LEU A 10 56.79 1.66 27.32
N ALA A 11 55.92 1.47 26.33
CA ALA A 11 54.90 0.42 26.23
C ALA A 11 53.83 0.27 27.33
N ALA A 12 52.60 0.74 27.04
CA ALA A 12 51.38 0.23 27.70
C ALA A 12 50.03 0.54 26.98
N LEU A 13 49.95 0.63 25.63
CA LEU A 13 48.65 0.93 24.95
C LEU A 13 48.45 0.20 23.60
N TRP A 14 48.77 -1.09 23.52
CA TRP A 14 48.46 -1.94 22.34
C TRP A 14 47.66 -3.19 22.75
N GLY A 15 46.62 -2.97 23.55
CA GLY A 15 45.64 -3.99 23.94
C GLY A 15 44.21 -3.60 23.56
N ALA A 16 44.01 -2.74 22.56
CA ALA A 16 42.71 -2.58 21.94
C ALA A 16 42.46 -3.83 21.10
N GLY A 17 41.68 -4.75 21.65
CA GLY A 17 41.34 -6.01 21.01
C GLY A 17 40.92 -5.80 19.57
N CYS A 18 41.49 -6.59 18.66
CA CYS A 18 40.98 -6.78 17.32
C CYS A 18 39.54 -7.27 17.46
N GLY A 19 38.58 -6.34 17.53
CA GLY A 19 37.17 -6.66 17.42
C GLY A 19 37.02 -7.45 16.14
N ASP A 20 36.53 -8.68 16.29
CA ASP A 20 36.43 -9.68 15.25
C ASP A 20 35.75 -9.03 14.03
N THR A 21 36.54 -8.66 13.03
CA THR A 21 36.08 -8.07 11.76
C THR A 21 35.60 -9.20 10.87
N THR A 22 34.72 -10.04 11.42
CA THR A 22 33.97 -10.99 10.61
C THR A 22 33.20 -10.15 9.60
N GLU A 23 33.62 -10.24 8.33
CA GLU A 23 32.86 -9.66 7.25
C GLU A 23 31.41 -10.13 7.40
N PRO A 24 30.42 -9.23 7.31
CA PRO A 24 29.03 -9.62 7.42
C PRO A 24 28.77 -10.70 6.39
N VAL A 25 28.47 -11.92 6.87
CA VAL A 25 28.15 -13.05 6.01
C VAL A 25 27.01 -12.62 5.10
N ALA A 26 27.19 -12.77 3.79
CA ALA A 26 26.17 -12.43 2.82
C ALA A 26 24.87 -13.15 3.21
N THR A 27 23.88 -12.38 3.61
CA THR A 27 22.57 -12.89 3.98
C THR A 27 21.83 -13.30 2.72
N GLU A 28 21.22 -14.48 2.79
CA GLU A 28 20.21 -14.88 1.81
C GLU A 28 19.06 -13.85 1.81
N PRO A 29 18.40 -13.60 0.67
CA PRO A 29 17.22 -12.74 0.64
C PRO A 29 16.17 -13.20 1.64
N ILE A 30 15.44 -12.26 2.25
CA ILE A 30 14.35 -12.62 3.15
C ILE A 30 13.30 -13.40 2.35
N GLU A 31 13.10 -14.67 2.72
CA GLU A 31 12.00 -15.46 2.22
C GLU A 31 10.69 -14.79 2.66
N ARG A 32 9.81 -14.52 1.69
CA ARG A 32 8.58 -13.75 1.97
C ARG A 32 7.62 -14.51 2.87
N HIS A 33 7.69 -15.84 2.88
CA HIS A 33 6.83 -16.69 3.69
C HIS A 33 7.49 -18.04 4.03
N VAL A 34 6.99 -18.65 5.10
CA VAL A 34 7.15 -20.08 5.41
C VAL A 34 5.75 -20.61 5.74
N ASP A 35 5.40 -21.77 5.21
CA ASP A 35 4.10 -22.38 5.50
C ASP A 35 4.04 -22.95 6.92
N GLY A 36 2.91 -22.72 7.58
CA GLY A 36 2.55 -23.35 8.83
C GLY A 36 1.69 -24.59 8.64
N SER A 37 1.26 -25.15 9.76
CA SER A 37 0.27 -26.23 9.81
C SER A 37 -1.13 -25.76 9.43
N ARG A 38 -1.45 -24.47 9.58
CA ARG A 38 -2.76 -23.88 9.27
C ARG A 38 -2.67 -22.75 8.25
N LEU A 39 -1.82 -21.76 8.47
CA LEU A 39 -1.57 -20.68 7.52
C LEU A 39 -0.66 -21.18 6.42
N LYS A 40 -1.15 -21.07 5.19
CA LYS A 40 -0.43 -21.39 3.97
C LYS A 40 -0.16 -20.12 3.20
N ALA A 41 0.94 -20.07 2.49
CA ALA A 41 1.13 -19.07 1.47
C ALA A 41 0.37 -19.48 0.22
N ARG A 42 -0.40 -18.52 -0.31
CA ARG A 42 -0.82 -18.59 -1.69
C ARG A 42 0.30 -18.02 -2.54
N VAL A 43 0.86 -18.86 -3.39
CA VAL A 43 2.00 -18.52 -4.23
C VAL A 43 1.62 -18.55 -5.69
N LEU A 44 2.28 -17.69 -6.44
CA LEU A 44 2.34 -17.81 -7.88
C LEU A 44 3.61 -18.54 -8.28
N SER A 45 3.47 -19.63 -9.02
CA SER A 45 4.57 -20.41 -9.57
C SER A 45 4.69 -20.28 -11.09
N THR A 46 5.86 -20.57 -11.63
CA THR A 46 6.09 -20.70 -13.09
C THR A 46 6.78 -22.02 -13.40
N SER A 47 6.78 -22.45 -14.67
CA SER A 47 7.52 -23.65 -15.10
C SER A 47 9.03 -23.58 -14.83
N ASP A 48 9.56 -22.36 -14.75
CA ASP A 48 10.99 -22.09 -14.50
C ASP A 48 11.33 -22.03 -12.99
N GLY A 49 10.37 -22.43 -12.13
CA GLY A 49 10.58 -22.57 -10.70
C GLY A 49 10.54 -21.25 -9.91
N LEU A 50 10.09 -20.14 -10.50
CA LEU A 50 9.73 -18.96 -9.72
C LEU A 50 8.63 -19.36 -8.72
N ARG A 51 8.77 -18.95 -7.46
CA ARG A 51 7.72 -18.99 -6.43
C ARG A 51 7.57 -17.59 -5.84
N TRP A 52 6.44 -16.94 -6.09
CA TRP A 52 6.17 -15.56 -5.67
C TRP A 52 5.01 -15.51 -4.70
N PHE A 53 5.30 -15.10 -3.47
CA PHE A 53 4.28 -14.90 -2.44
C PHE A 53 3.24 -13.87 -2.89
N LYS A 54 1.96 -14.25 -2.86
CA LYS A 54 0.83 -13.33 -3.08
C LYS A 54 0.23 -12.86 -1.77
N GLN A 55 -0.11 -13.79 -0.88
CA GLN A 55 -0.83 -13.52 0.37
C GLN A 55 -0.78 -14.74 1.29
N LEU A 56 -1.06 -14.53 2.58
CA LEU A 56 -1.37 -15.62 3.51
C LEU A 56 -2.81 -16.09 3.32
N TYR A 57 -3.02 -17.36 3.58
CA TYR A 57 -4.30 -18.03 3.46
C TYR A 57 -4.51 -18.95 4.66
N ASP A 58 -5.63 -18.78 5.34
CA ASP A 58 -6.02 -19.66 6.43
C ASP A 58 -6.70 -20.90 5.86
N SER A 59 -6.00 -22.04 5.85
CA SER A 59 -6.54 -23.28 5.27
C SER A 59 -7.75 -23.84 6.04
N GLN A 60 -7.92 -23.49 7.31
CA GLN A 60 -9.07 -23.90 8.11
C GLN A 60 -10.31 -23.08 7.76
N PHE A 61 -10.14 -21.78 7.51
CA PHE A 61 -11.25 -20.87 7.16
C PHE A 61 -11.43 -20.67 5.66
N GLN A 62 -10.52 -21.20 4.85
CA GLN A 62 -10.53 -21.10 3.41
C GLN A 62 -10.59 -19.65 2.89
N THR A 63 -9.94 -18.73 3.61
CA THR A 63 -9.96 -17.28 3.31
C THR A 63 -8.55 -16.67 3.36
N PRO A 64 -8.25 -15.69 2.50
CA PRO A 64 -7.03 -14.89 2.65
C PRO A 64 -7.02 -14.15 3.99
N CYS A 65 -5.86 -14.01 4.61
CA CYS A 65 -5.72 -13.26 5.86
C CYS A 65 -4.48 -12.35 5.86
N THR A 66 -4.49 -11.34 6.72
CA THR A 66 -3.38 -10.43 6.96
C THR A 66 -3.11 -10.31 8.45
N TRP A 67 -1.85 -10.08 8.82
CA TRP A 67 -1.49 -9.90 10.22
C TRP A 67 -1.97 -8.55 10.74
N GLN A 68 -2.75 -8.57 11.82
CA GLN A 68 -3.23 -7.36 12.50
C GLN A 68 -3.10 -7.54 14.01
N LYS A 69 -2.84 -6.44 14.73
CA LYS A 69 -2.83 -6.48 16.19
C LYS A 69 -4.26 -6.55 16.72
N ALA A 70 -4.53 -7.44 17.67
CA ALA A 70 -5.86 -7.61 18.24
C ALA A 70 -5.86 -7.69 19.77
N ALA A 71 -7.02 -7.47 20.36
CA ALA A 71 -7.26 -7.53 21.79
C ALA A 71 -7.39 -8.99 22.26
N PRO A 72 -7.17 -9.26 23.55
CA PRO A 72 -6.78 -8.29 24.59
C PRO A 72 -5.27 -8.09 24.72
N ASP A 73 -4.45 -8.90 24.06
CA ASP A 73 -3.00 -9.00 24.34
C ASP A 73 -2.11 -8.18 23.40
N GLY A 74 -2.68 -7.56 22.36
CA GLY A 74 -1.93 -6.75 21.40
C GLY A 74 -1.02 -7.57 20.49
N ALA A 75 -1.15 -8.89 20.50
CA ALA A 75 -0.42 -9.77 19.60
C ALA A 75 -0.94 -9.66 18.17
N TYR A 76 -0.14 -10.13 17.22
CA TYR A 76 -0.58 -10.24 15.83
C TYR A 76 -1.45 -11.47 15.66
N TYR A 77 -2.51 -11.36 14.86
CA TYR A 77 -3.37 -12.46 14.45
C TYR A 77 -3.59 -12.41 12.94
N CYS A 78 -3.69 -13.56 12.28
CA CYS A 78 -4.04 -13.58 10.86
C CYS A 78 -5.54 -13.38 10.72
N VAL A 79 -5.95 -12.13 10.47
CA VAL A 79 -7.35 -11.73 10.35
C VAL A 79 -7.80 -11.87 8.91
N ALA A 80 -8.92 -12.54 8.70
CA ALA A 80 -9.47 -12.80 7.38
C ALA A 80 -9.84 -11.50 6.64
N SER A 81 -9.63 -11.47 5.32
CA SER A 81 -9.92 -10.29 4.49
C SER A 81 -11.42 -9.99 4.32
N ASP A 82 -12.27 -11.00 4.55
CA ASP A 82 -13.73 -10.93 4.53
C ASP A 82 -14.35 -10.66 5.92
N THR A 83 -13.53 -10.30 6.91
CA THR A 83 -14.01 -9.89 8.24
C THR A 83 -14.90 -8.65 8.10
N GLY A 84 -16.14 -8.74 8.62
CA GLY A 84 -17.03 -7.59 8.70
C GLY A 84 -16.46 -6.57 9.67
N ASN A 85 -16.54 -5.27 9.39
CA ASN A 85 -15.97 -4.26 10.27
C ASN A 85 -17.07 -3.40 10.87
N ILE A 86 -17.04 -3.23 12.18
CA ILE A 86 -17.85 -2.28 12.93
C ILE A 86 -16.91 -1.27 13.55
N THR A 87 -17.12 -0.01 13.19
CA THR A 87 -16.39 1.10 13.78
C THR A 87 -17.30 1.76 14.81
N ASP A 88 -16.90 1.78 16.08
CA ASP A 88 -17.54 2.63 17.11
C ASP A 88 -17.18 4.12 16.92
N ALA A 89 -16.71 4.53 15.74
CA ALA A 89 -16.50 5.93 15.44
C ALA A 89 -17.86 6.63 15.52
N GLU A 90 -18.01 7.60 16.44
CA GLU A 90 -19.25 8.37 16.66
C GLU A 90 -19.84 8.96 15.35
N ASP A 91 -19.04 9.04 14.28
CA ASP A 91 -19.38 9.62 12.99
C ASP A 91 -19.35 8.61 11.82
N SER A 92 -19.37 7.29 12.08
CA SER A 92 -19.75 6.36 11.02
C SER A 92 -21.26 6.43 10.81
N ARG A 93 -21.74 7.55 10.24
CA ARG A 93 -22.83 7.49 9.25
C ARG A 93 -22.44 6.34 8.32
N LEU A 94 -23.23 5.36 7.92
CA LEU A 94 -22.83 4.05 7.34
C LEU A 94 -22.90 2.90 8.36
N GLN A 95 -22.70 3.14 9.65
CA GLN A 95 -22.94 2.12 10.68
C GLN A 95 -24.44 2.03 10.95
N GLY A 96 -25.01 0.86 10.66
CA GLY A 96 -26.40 0.55 10.97
C GLY A 96 -26.56 0.09 12.41
N TYR A 97 -27.74 0.32 12.98
CA TYR A 97 -28.14 -0.10 14.31
C TYR A 97 -29.54 -0.71 14.32
N THR A 98 -29.81 -1.60 15.27
CA THR A 98 -31.13 -2.26 15.38
C THR A 98 -32.17 -1.45 16.14
N ASP A 99 -31.75 -0.40 16.84
CA ASP A 99 -32.60 0.35 17.78
C ASP A 99 -32.51 1.87 17.59
N ALA A 100 -33.56 2.57 18.01
CA ALA A 100 -33.69 4.02 17.88
C ALA A 100 -32.73 4.84 18.78
N ASN A 101 -31.94 4.19 19.65
CA ASN A 101 -30.88 4.85 20.40
C ASN A 101 -29.49 4.64 19.76
N CYS A 102 -29.43 3.92 18.64
CA CYS A 102 -28.20 3.58 17.93
C CYS A 102 -27.19 2.91 18.88
N SER A 103 -27.67 1.93 19.67
CA SER A 103 -26.88 1.29 20.74
C SER A 103 -26.41 -0.13 20.39
N ILE A 104 -27.12 -0.83 19.52
CA ILE A 104 -26.81 -2.19 19.09
C ILE A 104 -26.42 -2.16 17.61
N PRO A 105 -25.12 -2.24 17.29
CA PRO A 105 -24.65 -2.10 15.92
C PRO A 105 -25.00 -3.33 15.06
N LEU A 106 -25.03 -3.13 13.75
CA LEU A 106 -25.19 -4.15 12.71
C LEU A 106 -23.92 -4.24 11.87
N ALA A 107 -23.47 -5.45 11.56
CA ALA A 107 -22.39 -5.62 10.59
C ALA A 107 -22.94 -5.58 9.16
N HIS A 108 -22.24 -4.89 8.27
CA HIS A 108 -22.56 -4.86 6.85
C HIS A 108 -21.62 -5.78 6.08
N PHE A 109 -22.17 -6.65 5.23
CA PHE A 109 -21.42 -7.48 4.31
C PHE A 109 -21.89 -7.27 2.87
N SER A 110 -20.96 -7.25 1.92
CA SER A 110 -21.27 -7.17 0.48
C SER A 110 -21.73 -8.51 -0.11
N SER A 111 -21.61 -9.60 0.63
CA SER A 111 -22.04 -10.96 0.29
C SER A 111 -22.36 -11.72 1.57
N PRO A 112 -23.23 -12.74 1.55
CA PRO A 112 -23.51 -13.54 2.73
C PRO A 112 -22.21 -14.07 3.37
N PRO A 113 -21.97 -13.80 4.67
CA PRO A 113 -20.77 -14.25 5.35
C PRO A 113 -20.75 -15.78 5.47
N GLY A 114 -19.55 -16.35 5.45
CA GLY A 114 -19.35 -17.78 5.67
C GLY A 114 -19.55 -18.17 7.14
N PRO A 115 -19.63 -19.48 7.45
CA PRO A 115 -19.87 -19.97 8.81
C PRO A 115 -18.76 -19.60 9.83
N ASN A 116 -17.56 -19.22 9.35
CA ASN A 116 -16.42 -18.84 10.18
C ASN A 116 -16.06 -17.34 10.06
N THR A 117 -16.87 -16.56 9.36
CA THR A 117 -16.63 -15.12 9.22
C THR A 117 -16.82 -14.46 10.59
N LEU A 118 -15.90 -13.57 10.94
CA LEU A 118 -15.95 -12.77 12.16
C LEU A 118 -16.36 -11.33 11.83
N ILE A 119 -16.80 -10.62 12.86
CA ILE A 119 -17.00 -9.18 12.85
C ILE A 119 -15.90 -8.58 13.72
N SER A 120 -15.00 -7.80 13.13
CA SER A 120 -14.07 -6.98 13.89
C SER A 120 -14.80 -5.76 14.44
N LYS A 121 -14.53 -5.45 15.69
CA LYS A 121 -15.00 -4.26 16.37
C LYS A 121 -13.81 -3.56 16.99
N THR A 122 -13.65 -2.27 16.69
CA THR A 122 -12.68 -1.42 17.38
C THR A 122 -13.44 -0.55 18.37
N ASP A 123 -12.98 -0.46 19.62
CA ASP A 123 -13.66 0.22 20.75
C ASP A 123 -13.82 1.75 20.60
N GLY A 124 -13.73 2.29 19.37
CA GLY A 124 -13.89 3.72 19.03
C GLY A 124 -12.80 4.63 19.59
N THR A 125 -12.02 4.11 20.54
CA THR A 125 -10.90 4.77 21.15
C THR A 125 -9.67 4.58 20.30
N CYS A 126 -8.86 5.60 20.44
CA CYS A 126 -7.74 5.80 19.62
C CYS A 126 -6.62 4.82 20.02
N GLY A 127 -6.20 3.93 19.11
CA GLY A 127 -5.29 2.81 19.40
C GLY A 127 -5.99 1.59 20.00
N GLY A 128 -7.31 1.54 19.94
CA GLY A 128 -8.10 0.38 20.32
C GLY A 128 -7.67 -0.84 19.50
N LEU A 129 -7.34 -1.92 20.20
CA LEU A 129 -7.08 -3.20 19.55
C LEU A 129 -8.41 -3.77 19.03
N GLN A 130 -8.38 -4.42 17.87
CA GLN A 130 -9.57 -5.08 17.33
C GLN A 130 -10.02 -6.20 18.25
N ARG A 131 -11.32 -6.24 18.54
CA ARG A 131 -12.01 -7.37 19.14
C ARG A 131 -12.80 -8.09 18.06
N PHE A 132 -13.07 -9.36 18.25
CA PHE A 132 -13.82 -10.14 17.27
C PHE A 132 -15.13 -10.62 17.88
N HIS A 133 -16.17 -10.63 17.05
CA HIS A 133 -17.49 -11.12 17.38
C HIS A 133 -17.91 -12.15 16.34
N SER A 134 -18.73 -13.11 16.77
CA SER A 134 -19.40 -14.01 15.83
C SER A 134 -20.47 -13.27 15.01
N VAL A 135 -20.76 -13.76 13.81
CA VAL A 135 -21.88 -13.25 13.01
C VAL A 135 -23.20 -13.79 13.56
N GLY A 136 -24.16 -12.90 13.81
CA GLY A 136 -25.51 -13.24 14.26
C GLY A 136 -26.50 -13.49 13.10
N GLU A 137 -27.79 -13.44 13.40
CA GLU A 137 -28.85 -13.59 12.39
C GLU A 137 -28.90 -12.42 11.39
N VAL A 138 -29.39 -12.68 10.18
CA VAL A 138 -29.68 -11.67 9.16
C VAL A 138 -30.71 -10.67 9.72
N TRP A 139 -30.43 -9.38 9.58
CA TRP A 139 -31.34 -8.30 9.93
C TRP A 139 -32.23 -7.95 8.74
N GLY A 140 -33.50 -8.38 8.80
CA GLY A 140 -34.49 -8.19 7.73
C GLY A 140 -35.38 -6.96 7.85
N GLU A 141 -35.14 -6.08 8.83
CA GLU A 141 -36.01 -4.94 9.12
C GLU A 141 -35.38 -3.60 8.70
N SER A 142 -36.11 -2.50 8.89
CA SER A 142 -35.50 -1.17 8.88
C SER A 142 -34.37 -1.10 9.91
N TYR A 143 -33.32 -0.34 9.63
CA TYR A 143 -32.25 -0.07 10.59
C TYR A 143 -32.24 1.41 10.96
N PHE A 144 -31.42 1.77 11.95
CA PHE A 144 -31.20 3.14 12.33
C PHE A 144 -29.75 3.55 12.03
N GLN A 145 -29.55 4.82 11.74
CA GLN A 145 -28.24 5.41 11.48
C GLN A 145 -28.15 6.76 12.19
N ARG A 146 -26.96 7.11 12.66
CA ARG A 146 -26.70 8.46 13.19
C ARG A 146 -26.60 9.46 12.04
N ASP A 147 -27.32 10.57 12.14
CA ASP A 147 -27.21 11.70 11.22
C ASP A 147 -26.02 12.62 11.59
N TYR A 148 -25.88 13.76 10.91
CA TYR A 148 -24.82 14.74 11.19
C TYR A 148 -24.93 15.42 12.57
N ASN A 149 -26.10 15.38 13.20
CA ASN A 149 -26.33 15.91 14.54
C ASN A 149 -26.12 14.84 15.62
N GLY A 150 -25.84 13.58 15.20
CA GLY A 150 -25.75 12.43 16.08
C GLY A 150 -27.13 11.81 16.42
N ASP A 151 -28.20 12.34 15.84
CA ASP A 151 -29.56 11.84 16.03
C ASP A 151 -29.72 10.51 15.30
N CYS A 152 -30.37 9.55 15.97
CA CYS A 152 -30.59 8.22 15.43
C CYS A 152 -31.85 8.20 14.56
N ILE A 153 -31.68 8.28 13.25
CA ILE A 153 -32.79 8.31 12.28
C ILE A 153 -33.02 6.91 11.70
N ARG A 154 -34.29 6.58 11.46
CA ARG A 154 -34.69 5.31 10.86
C ARG A 154 -34.52 5.36 9.35
N GLU A 155 -33.81 4.39 8.79
CA GLU A 155 -33.59 4.22 7.36
C GLU A 155 -34.29 2.95 6.85
N VAL A 156 -34.69 2.98 5.58
CA VAL A 156 -35.30 1.82 4.89
C VAL A 156 -34.23 1.19 4.01
N MET A 157 -34.04 -0.13 4.14
CA MET A 157 -32.95 -0.86 3.49
C MET A 157 -32.88 -0.65 1.97
N PHE A 158 -31.67 -0.39 1.48
CA PHE A 158 -31.29 -0.61 0.08
C PHE A 158 -30.46 -1.90 0.00
N ALA A 159 -31.06 -3.01 -0.45
CA ALA A 159 -30.46 -4.24 -1.00
C ALA A 159 -29.18 -4.86 -0.37
N SER A 160 -28.68 -4.41 0.78
CA SER A 160 -27.54 -5.00 1.48
C SER A 160 -27.99 -5.88 2.64
N GLU A 161 -27.28 -6.98 2.87
CA GLU A 161 -27.53 -7.87 3.99
C GLU A 161 -26.80 -7.34 5.24
N LEU A 162 -27.58 -6.76 6.15
CA LEU A 162 -27.11 -6.40 7.49
C LEU A 162 -27.24 -7.63 8.40
N TYR A 163 -26.28 -7.81 9.31
CA TYR A 163 -26.24 -8.93 10.25
C TYR A 163 -26.13 -8.41 11.68
N ARG A 164 -26.78 -9.10 12.62
CA ARG A 164 -26.54 -8.83 14.04
C ARG A 164 -25.11 -9.17 14.42
N VAL A 165 -24.59 -8.43 15.39
CA VAL A 165 -23.32 -8.76 16.06
C VAL A 165 -23.57 -9.80 17.13
N GLY A 166 -22.95 -10.96 17.00
CA GLY A 166 -22.99 -12.02 17.99
C GLY A 166 -22.11 -11.74 19.22
N PRO A 167 -21.99 -12.71 20.14
CA PRO A 167 -21.06 -12.60 21.27
C PRO A 167 -19.61 -12.36 20.81
N GLU A 168 -18.87 -11.64 21.65
CA GLU A 168 -17.41 -11.51 21.52
C GLU A 168 -16.76 -12.89 21.62
N VAL A 169 -15.78 -13.13 20.76
CA VAL A 169 -14.98 -14.36 20.72
C VAL A 169 -13.51 -14.01 20.93
N ALA A 170 -12.78 -14.86 21.64
CA ALA A 170 -11.35 -14.63 21.85
C ALA A 170 -10.59 -14.85 20.52
N ALA A 171 -9.72 -13.89 20.15
CA ALA A 171 -8.93 -13.98 18.92
C ALA A 171 -8.10 -15.27 18.87
N SER A 172 -7.53 -15.71 20.00
CA SER A 172 -6.74 -16.93 20.12
C SER A 172 -7.51 -18.22 19.86
N ASP A 173 -8.83 -18.22 20.02
CA ASP A 173 -9.65 -19.43 19.82
C ASP A 173 -9.95 -19.65 18.33
N TYR A 174 -9.90 -18.58 17.53
CA TYR A 174 -10.33 -18.59 16.13
C TYR A 174 -9.19 -18.32 15.17
N LEU A 175 -8.21 -17.49 15.52
CA LEU A 175 -7.17 -16.99 14.62
C LEU A 175 -5.79 -17.49 15.07
N VAL A 176 -4.91 -17.71 14.09
CA VAL A 176 -3.51 -18.06 14.39
C VAL A 176 -2.82 -16.85 15.01
N ARG A 177 -2.28 -17.01 16.22
CA ARG A 177 -1.50 -15.99 16.90
C ARG A 177 -0.08 -15.94 16.35
N GLY A 178 0.47 -14.74 16.19
CA GLY A 178 1.79 -14.46 15.66
C GLY A 178 2.64 -13.58 16.58
N VAL A 179 3.95 -13.75 16.50
CA VAL A 179 4.95 -12.94 17.23
C VAL A 179 5.86 -12.25 16.22
N LEU A 180 6.06 -10.95 16.41
CA LEU A 180 7.02 -10.17 15.62
C LEU A 180 8.46 -10.59 15.98
N GLN A 181 9.26 -10.94 14.98
CA GLN A 181 10.64 -11.40 15.15
C GLN A 181 11.57 -10.64 14.22
N GLU A 182 12.74 -10.26 14.72
CA GLU A 182 13.81 -9.71 13.89
C GLU A 182 14.38 -10.83 13.00
N LYS A 183 14.36 -10.63 11.67
CA LYS A 183 14.84 -11.61 10.69
C LYS A 183 16.23 -11.27 10.16
N GLN A 184 16.45 -9.99 9.86
CA GLN A 184 17.74 -9.47 9.39
C GLN A 184 17.98 -8.08 9.99
N SER A 185 19.25 -7.73 10.16
CA SER A 185 19.67 -6.39 10.56
C SER A 185 20.89 -5.94 9.77
N GLY A 186 20.97 -4.63 9.57
CA GLY A 186 22.07 -3.95 8.90
C GLY A 186 22.31 -2.59 9.53
N ARG A 187 23.19 -1.78 8.92
CA ARG A 187 23.51 -0.46 9.44
C ARG A 187 22.28 0.46 9.42
N GLY A 188 21.70 0.69 10.60
CA GLY A 188 20.56 1.60 10.78
C GLY A 188 19.20 1.01 10.41
N ILE A 189 19.13 -0.30 10.10
CA ILE A 189 17.90 -0.92 9.60
C ILE A 189 17.70 -2.33 10.17
N LYS A 190 16.45 -2.67 10.48
CA LYS A 190 16.01 -4.03 10.82
C LYS A 190 14.86 -4.44 9.92
N ALA A 191 14.79 -5.72 9.59
CA ALA A 191 13.64 -6.33 8.94
C ALA A 191 12.96 -7.30 9.90
N TYR A 192 11.64 -7.21 9.97
CA TYR A 192 10.82 -8.02 10.84
C TYR A 192 9.92 -8.95 10.04
N THR A 193 9.77 -10.16 10.56
CA THR A 193 8.77 -11.13 10.14
C THR A 193 7.78 -11.37 11.29
N ILE A 194 6.61 -11.89 10.98
CA ILE A 194 5.70 -12.43 12.00
C ILE A 194 5.76 -13.94 11.90
N LYS A 195 6.09 -14.60 13.01
CA LYS A 195 6.08 -16.06 13.16
C LYS A 195 4.79 -16.49 13.85
N GLY A 196 3.96 -17.25 13.14
CA GLY A 196 2.74 -17.86 13.66
C GLY A 196 3.05 -19.02 14.61
N GLU A 197 2.18 -19.23 15.59
CA GLU A 197 2.24 -20.38 16.51
C GLU A 197 2.08 -21.73 15.79
N ASP A 198 1.50 -21.70 14.59
CA ASP A 198 1.30 -22.85 13.71
C ASP A 198 2.55 -23.20 12.87
N GLY A 199 3.63 -22.43 13.03
CA GLY A 199 4.90 -22.58 12.31
C GLY A 199 5.06 -21.68 11.10
N SER A 200 4.01 -20.97 10.68
CA SER A 200 4.10 -20.04 9.56
C SER A 200 5.01 -18.86 9.85
N GLU A 201 5.56 -18.24 8.81
CA GLU A 201 6.32 -17.00 8.91
C GLU A 201 5.99 -16.10 7.72
N SER A 202 5.92 -14.78 7.88
CA SER A 202 5.86 -13.86 6.73
C SER A 202 6.54 -12.53 7.01
N PHE A 203 7.09 -11.90 5.97
CA PHE A 203 7.63 -10.54 6.07
C PHE A 203 6.56 -9.54 6.51
N GLN A 204 6.88 -8.69 7.48
CA GLN A 204 5.97 -7.69 8.03
C GLN A 204 6.42 -6.27 7.70
N SER A 205 7.63 -5.88 8.12
CA SER A 205 8.05 -4.48 8.03
C SER A 205 9.57 -4.28 8.06
N LEU A 206 9.98 -3.07 7.69
CA LEU A 206 11.32 -2.54 7.94
C LEU A 206 11.25 -1.47 9.04
N GLN A 207 12.31 -1.35 9.84
CA GLN A 207 12.44 -0.32 10.87
C GLN A 207 13.78 0.40 10.74
N ASP A 208 13.75 1.73 10.60
CA ASP A 208 14.91 2.60 10.75
C ASP A 208 15.24 2.68 12.25
N THR A 209 16.36 2.06 12.64
CA THR A 209 16.76 1.97 14.05
C THR A 209 17.36 3.26 14.58
N THR A 210 17.79 4.18 13.71
CA THR A 210 18.30 5.49 14.13
C THR A 210 17.16 6.40 14.58
N ARG A 211 15.98 6.26 13.98
CA ARG A 211 14.80 7.08 14.29
C ARG A 211 13.73 6.36 15.08
N ASP A 212 13.85 5.05 15.23
CA ASP A 212 12.84 4.19 15.83
C ASP A 212 11.48 4.40 15.15
N THR A 213 11.44 4.12 13.84
CA THR A 213 10.26 4.31 13.01
C THR A 213 10.18 3.20 11.98
N GLU A 214 8.98 2.67 11.77
CA GLU A 214 8.72 1.81 10.63
C GLU A 214 8.96 2.59 9.34
N CYS A 215 9.52 1.93 8.33
CA CYS A 215 9.76 2.56 7.05
C CYS A 215 9.45 1.63 5.88
N THR A 216 9.21 2.23 4.72
CA THR A 216 9.06 1.54 3.45
C THR A 216 9.99 2.15 2.42
N VAL A 217 10.50 1.32 1.51
CA VAL A 217 11.42 1.82 0.46
C VAL A 217 10.64 2.59 -0.59
N ARG A 218 10.98 3.87 -0.76
CA ARG A 218 10.39 4.76 -1.77
C ARG A 218 11.46 5.68 -2.36
N LEU A 219 11.16 6.27 -3.51
CA LEU A 219 12.01 7.30 -4.10
C LEU A 219 11.92 8.58 -3.26
N ALA A 220 13.05 9.02 -2.71
CA ALA A 220 13.13 10.27 -1.97
C ALA A 220 13.42 11.45 -2.90
N ARG A 221 13.24 12.68 -2.40
CA ARG A 221 13.48 13.93 -3.14
C ARG A 221 14.84 14.04 -3.83
N ASP A 222 15.87 13.35 -3.32
CA ASP A 222 17.20 13.33 -3.93
C ASP A 222 17.35 12.32 -5.08
N GLY A 223 16.25 11.75 -5.57
CA GLY A 223 16.24 10.78 -6.66
C GLY A 223 16.75 9.39 -6.27
N THR A 224 16.98 9.14 -4.98
CA THR A 224 17.50 7.85 -4.49
C THR A 224 16.40 7.07 -3.77
N LEU A 225 16.39 5.74 -3.90
CA LEU A 225 15.52 4.88 -3.09
C LEU A 225 15.99 4.89 -1.62
N ARG A 226 15.08 5.17 -0.70
CA ARG A 226 15.38 5.25 0.74
C ARG A 226 14.27 4.64 1.56
N CYS A 227 14.60 4.16 2.76
CA CYS A 227 13.61 3.75 3.75
C CYS A 227 12.99 5.00 4.38
N LEU A 228 11.82 5.42 3.88
CA LEU A 228 11.09 6.59 4.37
C LEU A 228 10.01 6.17 5.37
N PRO A 229 9.62 7.02 6.34
CA PRO A 229 8.64 6.68 7.36
C PRO A 229 7.34 6.10 6.80
N SER A 230 6.81 5.09 7.50
CA SER A 230 5.49 4.50 7.26
C SER A 230 4.75 4.25 8.58
N GLY A 231 3.58 3.63 8.48
CA GLY A 231 2.79 3.19 9.63
C GLY A 231 2.28 4.33 10.52
N GLU A 232 2.05 4.01 11.80
CA GLU A 232 1.42 4.88 12.80
C GLU A 232 2.16 6.21 13.03
N SER A 233 3.47 6.25 12.73
CA SER A 233 4.29 7.45 12.95
C SER A 233 4.26 8.46 11.79
N THR A 234 3.50 8.17 10.73
CA THR A 234 3.52 8.92 9.47
C THR A 234 2.16 9.54 9.14
N GLY A 235 2.10 10.87 9.10
CA GLY A 235 0.98 11.61 8.49
C GLY A 235 1.15 11.71 6.98
N ALA A 236 0.06 12.03 6.28
CA ALA A 236 0.14 12.42 4.86
C ALA A 236 -0.31 13.85 4.65
N SER A 237 0.11 14.43 3.52
CA SER A 237 -0.39 15.73 3.09
C SER A 237 -1.90 15.67 2.95
N ALA A 238 -2.59 16.55 3.67
CA ALA A 238 -3.99 16.80 3.42
C ALA A 238 -4.09 17.74 2.21
N SER A 239 -5.15 17.62 1.42
CA SER A 239 -5.54 18.65 0.46
C SER A 239 -6.10 19.89 1.18
N ALA A 240 -5.34 20.42 2.14
CA ALA A 240 -5.69 21.51 3.04
C ALA A 240 -4.42 22.26 3.48
N SER A 241 -4.60 23.46 4.02
CA SER A 241 -3.55 24.34 4.50
C SER A 241 -3.85 24.82 5.92
N VAL A 242 -2.82 25.17 6.67
CA VAL A 242 -3.00 25.68 8.05
C VAL A 242 -3.20 27.20 8.11
N ASP A 243 -3.08 27.88 6.97
CA ASP A 243 -3.19 29.33 6.85
C ASP A 243 -4.25 29.75 5.80
N PRO A 244 -4.85 30.95 5.96
CA PRO A 244 -5.88 31.45 5.05
C PRO A 244 -5.36 31.89 3.67
N ALA A 245 -4.05 31.87 3.42
CA ALA A 245 -3.49 32.10 2.09
C ALA A 245 -3.20 30.80 1.33
N CYS A 246 -3.46 29.63 1.95
CA CYS A 246 -3.18 28.30 1.41
C CYS A 246 -1.71 28.13 1.00
N THR A 247 -0.79 28.68 1.80
CA THR A 247 0.65 28.69 1.51
C THR A 247 1.44 27.64 2.29
N GLU A 248 0.93 27.21 3.44
CA GLU A 248 1.53 26.21 4.30
C GLU A 248 0.63 24.96 4.30
N PRO A 249 1.11 23.81 3.81
CA PRO A 249 0.30 22.60 3.77
C PRO A 249 -0.02 22.10 5.18
N ALA A 250 -1.24 21.61 5.36
CA ALA A 250 -1.62 20.86 6.54
C ALA A 250 -1.33 19.37 6.32
N PHE A 251 -0.89 18.69 7.37
CA PHE A 251 -0.74 17.24 7.38
C PHE A 251 -1.84 16.61 8.23
N ALA A 252 -2.38 15.48 7.80
CA ALA A 252 -3.42 14.77 8.53
C ALA A 252 -2.97 13.35 8.88
N THR A 253 -3.53 12.83 9.98
CA THR A 253 -3.57 11.38 10.21
C THR A 253 -4.45 10.75 9.13
N THR A 254 -3.88 9.90 8.29
CA THR A 254 -4.59 9.28 7.15
C THR A 254 -5.46 8.09 7.53
N SER A 255 -5.38 7.66 8.79
CA SER A 255 -6.16 6.54 9.29
C SER A 255 -6.85 6.92 10.57
N TYR A 256 -8.13 6.54 10.65
CA TYR A 256 -8.98 6.54 11.84
C TYR A 256 -8.35 5.80 13.03
N LEU A 257 -7.29 5.02 12.79
CA LEU A 257 -6.61 4.19 13.76
C LEU A 257 -5.45 4.90 14.50
N PHE A 258 -5.00 6.08 14.04
CA PHE A 258 -3.79 6.71 14.58
C PHE A 258 -4.07 7.84 15.56
N CYS A 259 -3.44 7.73 16.71
CA CYS A 259 -3.87 8.38 17.95
C CYS A 259 -2.77 9.05 18.71
N THR A 260 -1.57 8.60 18.40
CA THR A 260 -0.35 9.36 18.61
C THR A 260 -0.26 10.36 17.47
N ALA A 261 0.08 11.61 17.80
CA ALA A 261 0.45 12.59 16.79
C ALA A 261 1.57 11.99 15.92
N PRO A 262 1.47 12.03 14.59
CA PRO A 262 2.52 11.51 13.73
C PRO A 262 3.81 12.28 14.01
N ARG A 263 4.96 11.61 13.93
CA ARG A 263 6.27 12.24 14.12
C ARG A 263 6.80 12.83 12.81
N PHE A 264 6.42 12.19 11.70
CA PHE A 264 6.85 12.54 10.36
C PHE A 264 5.65 12.68 9.45
N ALA A 265 5.78 13.46 8.40
CA ALA A 265 4.88 13.39 7.26
C ALA A 265 5.66 13.19 5.98
N VAL A 266 5.12 12.35 5.10
CA VAL A 266 5.71 12.05 3.79
C VAL A 266 4.75 12.57 2.72
N TYR A 267 5.26 13.36 1.78
CA TYR A 267 4.45 13.92 0.70
C TYR A 267 5.24 14.07 -0.59
N ALA A 268 4.53 14.09 -1.72
CA ALA A 268 5.06 14.49 -3.01
C ALA A 268 4.70 15.94 -3.28
N ASN A 269 5.63 16.74 -3.79
CA ASN A 269 5.31 18.06 -4.30
C ASN A 269 4.76 17.90 -5.73
N PRO A 270 3.50 18.30 -6.01
CA PRO A 270 2.92 18.18 -7.35
C PRO A 270 3.61 19.06 -8.40
N GLU A 271 4.37 20.08 -7.99
CA GLU A 271 5.14 20.94 -8.89
C GLU A 271 6.50 20.37 -9.29
N GLU A 272 7.01 19.37 -8.55
CA GLU A 272 8.30 18.76 -8.88
C GLU A 272 8.18 17.85 -10.12
N THR A 273 9.17 17.92 -11.01
CA THR A 273 9.18 17.15 -12.24
C THR A 273 9.19 15.65 -11.94
N CYS A 274 8.34 14.93 -12.65
CA CYS A 274 8.21 13.48 -12.61
C CYS A 274 9.58 12.76 -12.82
N PRO A 275 10.05 11.83 -11.96
CA PRO A 275 9.44 11.38 -10.70
C PRO A 275 9.65 12.33 -9.54
N SER A 276 8.52 12.75 -8.95
CA SER A 276 8.54 13.51 -7.71
C SER A 276 9.05 12.60 -6.61
N GLY A 277 10.29 12.86 -6.20
CA GLY A 277 10.83 12.23 -5.01
C GLY A 277 10.04 12.69 -3.79
N LEU A 278 9.86 11.80 -2.83
CA LEU A 278 9.11 12.12 -1.62
C LEU A 278 9.93 12.98 -0.67
N HIS A 279 9.28 14.01 -0.14
CA HIS A 279 9.78 14.82 0.96
C HIS A 279 9.42 14.17 2.29
N VAL A 280 10.26 14.40 3.30
CA VAL A 280 9.92 14.08 4.69
C VAL A 280 10.05 15.34 5.52
N VAL A 281 9.00 15.68 6.26
CA VAL A 281 9.02 16.78 7.24
C VAL A 281 8.76 16.23 8.63
N ALA A 282 9.31 16.89 9.64
CA ALA A 282 8.80 16.72 10.99
C ALA A 282 7.35 17.23 11.05
N VAL A 283 6.53 16.65 11.91
CA VAL A 283 5.18 17.15 12.17
C VAL A 283 5.24 18.16 13.30
N GLY A 284 4.58 19.31 13.12
CA GLY A 284 4.52 20.40 14.09
C GLY A 284 3.34 20.30 15.06
N GLU A 285 2.87 21.45 15.53
CA GLU A 285 1.70 21.56 16.41
C GLU A 285 0.39 21.15 15.71
N GLU A 286 -0.55 20.63 16.50
CA GLU A 286 -1.91 20.34 16.04
C GLU A 286 -2.69 21.65 15.80
N VAL A 287 -3.45 21.72 14.72
CA VAL A 287 -4.31 22.86 14.36
C VAL A 287 -5.78 22.44 14.30
N SER A 288 -6.65 23.29 14.84
CA SER A 288 -8.09 23.04 14.87
C SER A 288 -8.84 23.60 13.65
N GLN A 289 -8.25 24.57 12.95
CA GLN A 289 -8.78 25.16 11.73
C GLN A 289 -7.82 24.92 10.58
N VAL A 290 -8.35 24.37 9.49
CA VAL A 290 -7.63 24.28 8.21
C VAL A 290 -8.41 24.98 7.11
N TYR A 291 -7.72 25.28 6.02
CA TYR A 291 -8.23 25.98 4.87
C TYR A 291 -8.05 25.11 3.63
N GLY A 292 -8.80 25.36 2.57
CA GLY A 292 -8.56 24.70 1.30
C GLY A 292 -9.15 25.47 0.14
N SER A 293 -8.60 25.24 -1.05
CA SER A 293 -9.22 25.67 -2.29
C SER A 293 -10.46 24.82 -2.57
N LEU A 294 -11.56 25.45 -3.00
CA LEU A 294 -12.79 24.77 -3.42
C LEU A 294 -12.78 24.43 -4.92
N GLY A 295 -11.59 24.33 -5.52
CA GLY A 295 -11.38 24.01 -6.93
C GLY A 295 -11.06 25.22 -7.80
N GLU A 296 -10.78 24.97 -9.08
CA GLU A 296 -10.32 25.99 -10.06
C GLU A 296 -11.26 27.20 -10.18
N ASN A 297 -12.57 26.98 -9.98
CA ASN A 297 -13.59 28.02 -10.12
C ASN A 297 -13.75 28.92 -8.87
N ASN A 298 -13.10 28.58 -7.76
CA ASN A 298 -13.10 29.38 -6.55
C ASN A 298 -11.69 29.40 -5.95
N PRO A 299 -10.80 30.29 -6.46
CA PRO A 299 -9.41 30.36 -6.02
C PRO A 299 -9.26 30.89 -4.59
N GLY A 300 -10.35 31.28 -3.93
CA GLY A 300 -10.32 31.70 -2.53
C GLY A 300 -9.99 30.53 -1.61
N CYS A 301 -8.92 30.67 -0.84
CA CYS A 301 -8.61 29.79 0.28
C CYS A 301 -9.64 30.06 1.41
N GLN A 302 -10.52 29.08 1.66
CA GLN A 302 -11.62 29.25 2.61
C GLN A 302 -11.44 28.31 3.81
N PRO A 303 -11.87 28.72 5.01
CA PRO A 303 -11.86 27.83 6.17
C PRO A 303 -12.75 26.63 5.87
N ARG A 304 -12.20 25.43 6.07
CA ARG A 304 -12.98 24.20 6.00
C ARG A 304 -13.79 24.04 7.28
N PRO A 305 -15.01 23.50 7.20
CA PRO A 305 -15.72 23.12 8.40
C PRO A 305 -14.86 22.12 9.20
N PRO A 306 -14.92 22.16 10.54
CA PRO A 306 -14.26 21.17 11.39
C PRO A 306 -14.56 19.78 10.84
N GLN A 307 -13.51 19.02 10.52
CA GLN A 307 -13.68 17.64 10.15
C GLN A 307 -14.13 16.83 11.37
N PRO A 308 -14.67 15.62 11.15
CA PRO A 308 -14.94 14.69 12.22
C PRO A 308 -13.74 14.55 13.16
N ARG A 309 -14.00 14.34 14.46
CA ARG A 309 -12.99 14.36 15.55
C ARG A 309 -11.76 13.45 15.35
N TYR A 310 -11.84 12.49 14.44
CA TYR A 310 -10.76 11.54 14.15
C TYR A 310 -9.72 12.09 13.16
N VAL A 311 -10.04 13.12 12.37
CA VAL A 311 -9.05 13.78 11.51
C VAL A 311 -8.41 14.90 12.31
N ARG A 312 -7.15 14.70 12.68
CA ARG A 312 -6.33 15.73 13.30
C ARG A 312 -5.40 16.32 12.27
N TYR A 313 -5.29 17.64 12.28
CA TYR A 313 -4.45 18.39 11.37
C TYR A 313 -3.24 18.92 12.10
N TYR A 314 -2.11 18.94 11.43
CA TYR A 314 -0.84 19.38 11.99
C TYR A 314 -0.13 20.32 11.03
N ARG A 315 0.60 21.28 11.59
CA ARG A 315 1.52 22.14 10.84
C ARG A 315 2.70 21.35 10.28
N ALA A 316 3.27 21.87 9.20
CA ALA A 316 4.57 21.42 8.70
C ALA A 316 5.68 21.82 9.70
N GLY A 317 6.50 20.86 10.11
CA GLY A 317 7.78 21.14 10.78
C GLY A 317 8.91 21.33 9.77
N ALA A 318 10.14 21.26 10.27
CA ALA A 318 11.32 21.34 9.41
C ALA A 318 11.41 20.14 8.44
N GLU A 319 11.80 20.40 7.18
CA GLU A 319 12.15 19.34 6.23
C GLU A 319 13.38 18.57 6.73
N LEU A 320 13.27 17.25 6.72
CA LEU A 320 14.35 16.32 7.05
C LEU A 320 15.06 15.91 5.76
N PRO A 321 16.36 16.23 5.59
CA PRO A 321 17.08 15.90 4.37
C PRO A 321 17.00 14.42 4.00
N ALA A 322 16.72 14.13 2.72
CA ALA A 322 16.61 12.77 2.19
C ALA A 322 17.82 11.89 2.54
N ARG A 323 19.04 12.44 2.41
CA ARG A 323 20.30 11.77 2.77
C ARG A 323 20.40 11.26 4.21
N ASN A 324 19.52 11.71 5.11
CA ASN A 324 19.52 11.26 6.49
C ASN A 324 18.81 9.90 6.66
N TRP A 325 18.08 9.41 5.64
CA TRP A 325 17.37 8.13 5.64
C TRP A 325 18.22 7.03 5.02
N VAL A 326 18.05 5.79 5.50
CA VAL A 326 18.81 4.63 5.02
C VAL A 326 18.60 4.45 3.51
N GLU A 327 19.69 4.51 2.76
CA GLU A 327 19.70 4.26 1.32
C GLU A 327 19.39 2.79 1.03
N ALA A 328 18.58 2.57 0.00
CA ALA A 328 18.25 1.27 -0.54
C ALA A 328 18.84 1.15 -1.95
N LYS A 329 19.58 0.08 -2.22
CA LYS A 329 20.15 -0.21 -3.54
C LYS A 329 19.32 -1.28 -4.23
N GLU A 330 18.90 -1.05 -5.46
CA GLU A 330 18.27 -2.12 -6.24
C GLU A 330 19.29 -3.24 -6.52
N VAL A 331 18.86 -4.49 -6.32
CA VAL A 331 19.69 -5.68 -6.54
C VAL A 331 18.85 -6.78 -7.20
N ASP A 332 19.45 -7.50 -8.14
CA ASP A 332 18.86 -8.74 -8.68
C ASP A 332 19.14 -9.86 -7.68
N LEU A 333 18.07 -10.44 -7.11
CA LEU A 333 18.17 -11.43 -6.05
C LEU A 333 18.27 -12.84 -6.62
N LYS A 334 17.41 -13.17 -7.59
CA LYS A 334 17.36 -14.50 -8.20
C LYS A 334 16.68 -14.46 -9.57
N THR A 335 17.23 -15.20 -10.52
CA THR A 335 16.65 -15.36 -11.87
C THR A 335 16.03 -16.75 -12.04
N HIS A 336 14.85 -16.79 -12.64
CA HIS A 336 14.02 -17.96 -12.92
C HIS A 336 13.61 -17.92 -14.39
N GLY A 337 14.43 -18.53 -15.25
CA GLY A 337 14.26 -18.41 -16.70
C GLY A 337 14.31 -16.95 -17.12
N ARG A 338 13.18 -16.45 -17.65
CA ARG A 338 13.05 -15.06 -18.12
C ARG A 338 12.76 -14.05 -17.00
N LEU A 339 12.33 -14.50 -15.84
CA LEU A 339 11.91 -13.63 -14.75
C LEU A 339 13.02 -13.45 -13.73
N THR A 340 13.35 -12.21 -13.40
CA THR A 340 14.27 -11.88 -12.30
C THR A 340 13.48 -11.31 -11.13
N VAL A 341 13.62 -11.94 -9.96
CA VAL A 341 13.21 -11.35 -8.69
C VAL A 341 14.20 -10.24 -8.35
N ARG A 342 13.73 -9.01 -8.45
CA ARG A 342 14.49 -7.82 -8.05
C ARG A 342 14.04 -7.38 -6.68
N GLY A 343 14.99 -6.93 -5.89
CA GLY A 343 14.77 -6.45 -4.54
C GLY A 343 15.57 -5.20 -4.26
N VAL A 344 15.69 -4.92 -2.97
CA VAL A 344 16.49 -3.83 -2.44
C VAL A 344 17.40 -4.33 -1.34
N GLU A 345 18.61 -3.81 -1.30
CA GLU A 345 19.56 -3.99 -0.20
C GLU A 345 19.63 -2.72 0.64
N LEU A 346 19.40 -2.84 1.95
CA LEU A 346 19.48 -1.75 2.91
C LEU A 346 20.56 -2.03 3.95
N GLY A 347 21.27 -0.98 4.37
CA GLY A 347 22.25 -1.07 5.44
C GLY A 347 23.38 -2.09 5.20
N GLY A 348 23.60 -2.50 3.94
CA GLY A 348 24.61 -3.46 3.50
C GLY A 348 24.33 -4.93 3.81
N ALA A 349 23.13 -5.26 4.33
CA ALA A 349 22.82 -6.64 4.75
C ALA A 349 21.34 -7.02 4.63
N VAL A 350 20.40 -6.09 4.70
CA VAL A 350 18.97 -6.42 4.65
C VAL A 350 18.52 -6.49 3.19
N LYS A 351 18.15 -7.67 2.70
CA LYS A 351 17.71 -7.89 1.31
C LYS A 351 16.23 -8.23 1.24
N VAL A 352 15.43 -7.34 0.67
CA VAL A 352 13.97 -7.51 0.55
C VAL A 352 13.58 -7.64 -0.92
N PRO A 353 12.96 -8.75 -1.35
CA PRO A 353 12.37 -8.84 -2.68
C PRO A 353 11.23 -7.83 -2.80
N THR A 354 11.20 -7.05 -3.89
CA THR A 354 10.19 -5.99 -4.09
C THR A 354 9.35 -6.25 -5.34
N GLN A 355 9.94 -6.77 -6.41
CA GLN A 355 9.27 -6.90 -7.70
C GLN A 355 9.79 -8.06 -8.55
N ILE A 356 9.04 -8.38 -9.60
CA ILE A 356 9.46 -9.29 -10.67
C ILE A 356 9.72 -8.45 -11.93
N VAL A 357 10.83 -8.71 -12.59
CA VAL A 357 11.21 -8.10 -13.86
C VAL A 357 11.23 -9.16 -14.94
N ASP A 358 10.53 -8.92 -16.03
CA ASP A 358 10.66 -9.71 -17.25
C ASP A 358 11.90 -9.21 -18.01
N THR A 359 12.94 -10.05 -18.08
CA THR A 359 14.23 -9.65 -18.69
C THR A 359 14.18 -9.53 -20.20
N GLN A 360 13.22 -10.16 -20.88
CA GLN A 360 13.07 -10.01 -22.33
C GLN A 360 12.31 -8.73 -22.68
N LEU A 361 11.34 -8.36 -21.84
CA LEU A 361 10.60 -7.11 -22.00
C LEU A 361 11.30 -5.93 -21.30
N GLU A 362 12.34 -6.17 -20.51
CA GLU A 362 13.07 -5.18 -19.71
C GLU A 362 12.14 -4.31 -18.83
N THR A 363 11.08 -4.91 -18.30
CA THR A 363 10.04 -4.19 -17.55
C THR A 363 9.61 -4.95 -16.31
N ARG A 364 9.14 -4.20 -15.31
CA ARG A 364 8.48 -4.78 -14.14
C ARG A 364 7.19 -5.43 -14.61
N CYS A 365 6.85 -6.60 -14.08
CA CYS A 365 5.61 -7.28 -14.43
C CYS A 365 4.83 -7.76 -13.20
N THR A 366 3.52 -7.85 -13.37
CA THR A 366 2.56 -8.39 -12.39
C THR A 366 1.73 -9.47 -13.04
N PHE A 367 1.44 -10.54 -12.31
CA PHE A 367 0.65 -11.63 -12.86
C PHE A 367 -0.83 -11.31 -12.86
N ARG A 368 -1.43 -11.32 -14.05
CA ARG A 368 -2.86 -11.03 -14.26
C ARG A 368 -3.45 -12.02 -15.25
N SER A 369 -4.77 -12.18 -15.24
CA SER A 369 -5.45 -13.08 -16.16
C SER A 369 -5.55 -12.49 -17.56
N ASP A 370 -5.19 -13.28 -18.55
CA ASP A 370 -5.40 -13.02 -19.97
C ASP A 370 -6.87 -13.25 -20.39
N PRO A 371 -7.26 -13.00 -21.66
CA PRO A 371 -8.61 -13.25 -22.13
C PRO A 371 -9.09 -14.71 -21.97
N ALA A 372 -8.18 -15.68 -21.93
CA ALA A 372 -8.48 -17.08 -21.67
C ALA A 372 -8.53 -17.42 -20.16
N GLY A 373 -8.31 -16.45 -19.28
CA GLY A 373 -8.26 -16.64 -17.83
C GLY A 373 -6.91 -17.14 -17.29
N THR A 374 -5.92 -17.38 -18.15
CA THR A 374 -4.60 -17.86 -17.75
C THR A 374 -3.78 -16.71 -17.14
N LEU A 375 -3.09 -16.96 -16.03
CA LEU A 375 -2.22 -15.95 -15.42
C LEU A 375 -0.94 -15.78 -16.23
N ARG A 376 -0.60 -14.53 -16.56
CA ARG A 376 0.61 -14.16 -17.32
C ARG A 376 1.31 -12.98 -16.67
N CYS A 377 2.64 -12.87 -16.79
CA CYS A 377 3.38 -11.69 -16.31
C CYS A 377 3.19 -10.50 -17.27
N TYR A 378 2.23 -9.61 -16.96
CA TYR A 378 1.95 -8.40 -17.73
C TYR A 378 2.84 -7.24 -17.25
N PRO A 379 3.37 -6.39 -18.15
CA PRO A 379 4.08 -5.17 -17.77
C PRO A 379 3.25 -4.33 -16.78
N SER A 380 3.86 -3.88 -15.68
CA SER A 380 3.13 -3.18 -14.60
C SER A 380 3.35 -1.66 -14.56
N GLN A 381 4.17 -1.12 -15.46
CA GLN A 381 4.52 0.30 -15.45
C GLN A 381 3.40 1.22 -15.93
N HIS A 382 2.52 0.75 -16.82
CA HIS A 382 1.44 1.57 -17.39
C HIS A 382 0.15 0.76 -17.51
N LEU A 383 -0.84 1.17 -16.71
CA LEU A 383 -2.24 0.89 -17.03
C LEU A 383 -2.69 1.96 -18.01
N ILE A 384 -3.23 1.51 -19.14
CA ILE A 384 -3.89 2.39 -20.10
C ILE A 384 -5.39 2.23 -19.97
N ASN A 385 -6.07 3.37 -19.97
CA ASN A 385 -7.49 3.37 -20.19
C ASN A 385 -7.74 3.58 -21.69
N LEU A 386 -8.08 2.50 -22.40
CA LEU A 386 -8.50 2.61 -23.80
C LEU A 386 -9.92 3.18 -23.92
N GLU A 387 -10.61 3.41 -22.81
CA GLU A 387 -11.87 4.14 -22.75
C GLU A 387 -11.62 5.56 -22.23
N PRO A 388 -12.03 6.62 -22.93
CA PRO A 388 -12.94 6.67 -24.08
C PRO A 388 -12.22 6.77 -25.44
N GLY A 389 -11.81 5.65 -26.03
CA GLY A 389 -11.56 5.48 -27.48
C GLY A 389 -10.95 6.70 -28.18
N TYR A 390 -9.77 7.13 -27.74
CA TYR A 390 -9.06 8.23 -28.39
C TYR A 390 -8.26 7.70 -29.58
N PHE A 391 -8.16 8.53 -30.63
CA PHE A 391 -7.45 8.18 -31.85
C PHE A 391 -6.57 9.33 -32.34
N ALA A 392 -5.46 8.99 -32.98
CA ALA A 392 -4.55 9.95 -33.60
C ALA A 392 -5.02 10.47 -34.97
N ASP A 393 -6.03 9.83 -35.58
CA ASP A 393 -6.49 10.12 -36.94
C ASP A 393 -8.01 10.26 -37.07
N ALA A 394 -8.44 11.00 -38.10
CA ALA A 394 -9.84 11.29 -38.39
C ALA A 394 -10.68 10.09 -38.85
N ALA A 395 -10.06 8.93 -39.12
CA ALA A 395 -10.77 7.68 -39.39
C ALA A 395 -10.98 6.85 -38.10
N CYS A 396 -10.43 7.30 -36.97
CA CYS A 396 -10.45 6.60 -35.69
C CYS A 396 -9.89 5.17 -35.83
N THR A 397 -8.71 5.05 -36.44
CA THR A 397 -8.04 3.76 -36.72
C THR A 397 -6.78 3.52 -35.90
N THR A 398 -6.10 4.59 -35.47
CA THR A 398 -4.85 4.57 -34.71
C THR A 398 -5.15 4.94 -33.27
N PRO A 399 -5.34 3.97 -32.36
CA PRO A 399 -5.64 4.28 -30.97
C PRO A 399 -4.50 5.07 -30.33
N VAL A 400 -4.86 6.04 -29.50
CA VAL A 400 -3.94 6.68 -28.56
C VAL A 400 -4.48 6.50 -27.16
N SER A 401 -3.59 6.41 -26.18
CA SER A 401 -3.98 6.34 -24.78
C SER A 401 -3.23 7.37 -23.96
N HIS A 402 -3.91 7.82 -22.93
CA HIS A 402 -3.25 8.47 -21.81
C HIS A 402 -2.31 7.49 -21.17
N VAL A 403 -1.13 7.98 -20.81
CA VAL A 403 -0.27 7.32 -19.84
C VAL A 403 -0.39 8.13 -18.57
N TYR A 404 -1.02 7.57 -17.54
CA TYR A 404 -1.12 8.26 -16.27
C TYR A 404 0.29 8.59 -15.77
N PRO A 405 0.54 9.85 -15.38
CA PRO A 405 1.86 10.34 -15.03
C PRO A 405 2.44 9.74 -13.74
N GLU A 406 1.78 8.75 -13.12
CA GLU A 406 2.29 8.10 -11.90
C GLU A 406 3.66 7.44 -12.12
N SER A 407 3.95 6.98 -13.34
CA SER A 407 5.23 6.43 -13.74
C SER A 407 5.93 7.38 -14.71
N CYS A 408 6.82 8.17 -14.15
CA CYS A 408 7.54 9.24 -14.84
C CYS A 408 8.50 8.82 -15.94
N THR A 409 8.60 7.51 -16.14
CA THR A 409 9.23 6.92 -17.31
C THR A 409 8.12 6.24 -18.08
N VAL A 410 7.89 6.70 -19.32
CA VAL A 410 7.02 5.98 -20.24
C VAL A 410 7.79 4.77 -20.78
N GLY A 411 7.39 3.61 -20.29
CA GLY A 411 7.86 2.29 -20.70
C GLY A 411 7.34 1.92 -22.09
N ALA A 412 7.90 0.85 -22.64
CA ALA A 412 7.62 0.41 -24.01
C ALA A 412 6.27 -0.32 -24.17
N TYR A 413 5.51 -0.50 -23.08
CA TYR A 413 4.29 -1.31 -23.07
C TYR A 413 3.19 -0.67 -22.26
N ALA A 414 1.97 -1.02 -22.63
CA ALA A 414 0.75 -0.57 -22.00
C ALA A 414 -0.19 -1.74 -21.75
N VAL A 415 -0.86 -1.79 -20.61
CA VAL A 415 -1.82 -2.83 -20.25
C VAL A 415 -3.23 -2.27 -20.16
N TYR A 416 -4.14 -2.85 -20.92
CA TYR A 416 -5.57 -2.55 -20.92
C TYR A 416 -6.33 -3.64 -20.16
N ILE A 417 -7.31 -3.20 -19.36
CA ILE A 417 -8.27 -4.08 -18.67
C ILE A 417 -9.57 -4.08 -19.48
N ASP A 418 -9.83 -5.18 -20.17
CA ASP A 418 -11.05 -5.42 -20.92
C ASP A 418 -12.18 -5.85 -19.97
N GLU A 419 -12.98 -4.86 -19.56
CA GLU A 419 -14.13 -5.06 -18.67
C GLU A 419 -15.34 -5.69 -19.39
N SER A 420 -15.35 -5.72 -20.74
CA SER A 420 -16.41 -6.39 -21.50
C SER A 420 -16.47 -7.90 -21.25
N GLN A 421 -15.39 -8.46 -20.72
CA GLN A 421 -15.23 -9.88 -20.39
C GLN A 421 -15.63 -10.22 -18.94
N GLY A 422 -16.33 -9.31 -18.26
CA GLY A 422 -16.82 -9.48 -16.89
C GLY A 422 -15.84 -8.98 -15.83
N PHE A 423 -16.26 -9.02 -14.56
CA PHE A 423 -15.43 -8.63 -13.43
C PHE A 423 -14.78 -9.86 -12.76
N PRO A 424 -13.45 -9.83 -12.48
CA PRO A 424 -12.50 -8.80 -12.87
C PRO A 424 -12.19 -8.86 -14.38
N GLY A 425 -12.00 -7.70 -15.01
CA GLY A 425 -11.70 -7.58 -16.44
C GLY A 425 -10.44 -8.37 -16.87
N LYS A 426 -10.35 -8.69 -18.15
CA LYS A 426 -9.22 -9.47 -18.71
C LYS A 426 -8.14 -8.55 -19.24
N ASN A 427 -6.87 -8.95 -19.13
CA ASN A 427 -5.75 -8.05 -19.42
C ASN A 427 -5.24 -8.28 -20.85
N ARG A 428 -4.94 -7.19 -21.56
CA ARG A 428 -4.31 -7.19 -22.88
C ARG A 428 -3.11 -6.24 -22.83
N ALA A 429 -2.03 -6.59 -23.51
CA ALA A 429 -0.82 -5.77 -23.53
C ALA A 429 -0.52 -5.29 -24.94
N PHE A 430 -0.07 -4.05 -25.08
CA PHE A 430 0.23 -3.43 -26.36
C PHE A 430 1.61 -2.79 -26.30
N HIS A 431 2.29 -2.75 -27.45
CA HIS A 431 3.45 -1.87 -27.60
C HIS A 431 3.00 -0.41 -27.48
N LEU A 432 3.79 0.39 -26.78
CA LEU A 432 3.56 1.83 -26.70
C LEU A 432 4.48 2.55 -27.69
N GLY A 433 3.88 3.33 -28.57
CA GLY A 433 4.55 4.11 -29.60
C GLY A 433 5.00 5.50 -29.13
N PRO A 434 5.36 6.39 -30.07
CA PRO A 434 5.76 7.75 -29.73
C PRO A 434 4.60 8.56 -29.13
N LYS A 435 4.95 9.64 -28.43
CA LYS A 435 4.00 10.66 -27.98
C LYS A 435 3.28 11.27 -29.19
N HIS A 436 1.96 11.37 -29.10
CA HIS A 436 1.10 12.02 -30.09
C HIS A 436 0.98 13.51 -29.77
N GLU A 437 1.40 14.36 -30.72
CA GLU A 437 1.33 15.83 -30.62
C GLU A 437 0.21 16.43 -31.49
N GLY A 438 -0.57 15.58 -32.19
CA GLY A 438 -1.57 15.99 -33.15
C GLY A 438 -2.98 16.19 -32.56
N PRO A 439 -3.98 16.52 -33.40
CA PRO A 439 -5.37 16.50 -32.99
C PRO A 439 -5.78 15.11 -32.51
N VAL A 440 -6.61 15.08 -31.47
CA VAL A 440 -7.19 13.84 -30.93
C VAL A 440 -8.57 13.69 -31.51
N TYR A 441 -8.95 12.46 -31.81
CA TYR A 441 -10.28 12.12 -32.33
C TYR A 441 -10.94 11.12 -31.39
N GLY A 442 -12.27 11.14 -31.33
CA GLY A 442 -13.06 10.16 -30.59
C GLY A 442 -14.30 9.75 -31.38
N ARG A 443 -14.82 8.55 -31.10
CA ARG A 443 -16.07 8.08 -31.69
C ARG A 443 -17.25 8.59 -30.85
N ASN A 444 -18.22 9.23 -31.49
CA ASN A 444 -19.48 9.58 -30.82
C ASN A 444 -20.39 8.34 -30.68
N LEU A 445 -21.56 8.50 -30.04
CA LEU A 445 -22.56 7.42 -29.90
C LEU A 445 -23.08 6.88 -31.23
N ALA A 446 -22.97 7.65 -32.32
CA ALA A 446 -23.32 7.20 -33.68
C ALA A 446 -22.14 6.52 -34.41
N GLY A 447 -21.01 6.31 -33.72
CA GLY A 447 -19.78 5.70 -34.28
C GLY A 447 -18.98 6.62 -35.21
N GLN A 448 -19.37 7.88 -35.36
CA GLN A 448 -18.66 8.86 -36.21
C GLN A 448 -17.40 9.33 -35.50
N CYS A 449 -16.29 9.38 -36.26
CA CYS A 449 -15.03 9.91 -35.78
C CYS A 449 -15.01 11.43 -35.87
N LEU A 450 -14.89 12.11 -34.74
CA LEU A 450 -14.89 13.57 -34.66
C LEU A 450 -13.66 14.03 -33.89
N THR A 451 -13.13 15.20 -34.25
CA THR A 451 -12.06 15.83 -33.48
C THR A 451 -12.55 16.10 -32.07
N TRP A 452 -11.84 15.55 -31.11
CA TRP A 452 -12.10 15.69 -29.69
C TRP A 452 -11.67 17.09 -29.25
N ARG A 453 -12.61 17.88 -28.74
CA ARG A 453 -12.39 19.31 -28.44
C ARG A 453 -11.63 19.55 -27.14
N PHE A 454 -11.56 18.55 -26.27
CA PHE A 454 -10.86 18.61 -25.00
C PHE A 454 -9.55 17.85 -25.12
N THR A 455 -8.47 18.53 -25.53
CA THR A 455 -7.15 17.89 -25.44
C THR A 455 -6.90 17.59 -23.96
N PRO A 456 -6.63 16.33 -23.61
CA PRO A 456 -6.14 16.01 -22.28
C PRO A 456 -4.97 16.92 -21.90
N SER A 457 -4.92 17.34 -20.64
CA SER A 457 -3.69 17.95 -20.10
C SER A 457 -2.52 16.97 -20.08
N GLU A 458 -2.82 15.67 -20.14
CA GLU A 458 -1.86 14.58 -20.12
C GLU A 458 -1.32 14.22 -21.52
N PRO A 459 -0.06 13.78 -21.61
CA PRO A 459 0.51 13.30 -22.85
C PRO A 459 -0.20 12.03 -23.34
N LEU A 460 -0.58 12.03 -24.62
CA LEU A 460 -1.12 10.86 -25.31
C LEU A 460 -0.02 10.12 -26.05
N TYR A 461 -0.10 8.80 -26.09
CA TYR A 461 0.85 7.95 -26.81
C TYR A 461 0.12 7.05 -27.79
N VAL A 462 0.72 6.83 -28.95
CA VAL A 462 0.18 5.89 -29.95
C VAL A 462 0.20 4.48 -29.38
N VAL A 463 -0.93 3.79 -29.41
CA VAL A 463 -1.02 2.37 -29.01
C VAL A 463 -0.70 1.52 -30.23
N GLY A 464 0.38 0.76 -30.14
CA GLY A 464 0.89 -0.10 -31.20
C GLY A 464 0.21 -1.47 -31.25
N ALA A 465 0.91 -2.44 -31.84
CA ALA A 465 0.43 -3.81 -31.95
C ALA A 465 0.22 -4.44 -30.56
N GLU A 466 -0.81 -5.28 -30.44
CA GLU A 466 -1.00 -6.14 -29.28
C GLU A 466 0.16 -7.15 -29.18
N LEU A 467 0.65 -7.37 -27.97
CA LEU A 467 1.57 -8.45 -27.68
C LEU A 467 0.85 -9.79 -27.82
N ASP A 468 1.51 -10.74 -28.48
CA ASP A 468 1.05 -12.14 -28.42
C ASP A 468 1.09 -12.58 -26.95
N VAL A 469 -0.08 -12.89 -26.38
CA VAL A 469 -0.20 -13.26 -24.98
C VAL A 469 0.57 -14.53 -24.62
N THR A 470 0.80 -15.41 -25.59
CA THR A 470 1.60 -16.63 -25.40
C THR A 470 3.09 -16.31 -25.28
N SER A 471 3.52 -15.11 -25.71
CA SER A 471 4.86 -14.59 -25.47
C SER A 471 5.06 -14.11 -24.03
N LEU A 472 4.02 -14.00 -23.21
CA LEU A 472 4.15 -13.65 -21.78
C LEU A 472 4.36 -14.90 -20.91
N VAL A 473 5.23 -14.80 -19.90
CA VAL A 473 5.49 -15.93 -18.98
C VAL A 473 4.21 -16.34 -18.28
N GLN A 474 3.85 -17.61 -18.40
CA GLN A 474 2.68 -18.19 -17.74
C GLN A 474 2.96 -18.44 -16.26
N GLY A 475 2.00 -18.08 -15.42
CA GLY A 475 1.99 -18.39 -14.00
C GLY A 475 0.86 -19.34 -13.63
N THR A 476 1.04 -20.06 -12.53
CA THR A 476 0.01 -20.87 -11.89
C THR A 476 -0.18 -20.37 -10.47
N ASP A 477 -1.42 -20.16 -10.07
CA ASP A 477 -1.76 -19.82 -8.69
C ASP A 477 -2.02 -21.13 -7.93
N SER A 478 -1.29 -21.36 -6.86
CA SER A 478 -1.41 -22.56 -6.03
C SER A 478 -1.37 -22.22 -4.56
N MET A 479 -2.05 -23.04 -3.77
CA MET A 479 -1.83 -23.14 -2.33
C MET A 479 -0.91 -24.32 -2.08
N GLU A 480 0.05 -24.14 -1.19
CA GLU A 480 1.00 -25.20 -0.81
C GLU A 480 0.63 -25.92 0.49
#